data_AF-A0A7V5ZGN5-F1
#
_entry.id   AF-A0A7V5ZGN5-F1
#
_cell.length_a   1.000
_cell.length_b   1.000
_cell.length_c   1.000
_cell.angle_alpha   90.00
_cell.angle_beta   90.00
_cell.angle_gamma   90.00
#
_symmetry.space_group_name_H-M   'P 1'
#
loop_
_entity.id
_entity.type
_entity.pdbx_description
1 polymer ?
#
loop_
_entity_poly.entity_id
_entity_poly.type
_entity_poly.pdbx_seq_one_letter_code
_entity_poly.pdbx_strand_id
1 'polypeptide(L)'
;MNDSHRRHLFALLVQLEDTVSRITQAGWMGISPSGGGQRLTPLPASQWRMLQEALERLVDAYHDALQRLVPELTQRHDQPEPIETTYYWLRLLLGSLHDSLLPELDPDRFEKRYGALTDQEREALRRLQHAVERELKHVEDIAHLRFVPKR
;
A
#
# COMPACT_ATOMS: atom_id res chain seq x y z
N MET A 1 -17.39 12.09 15.34
CA MET A 1 -16.67 11.56 14.16
C MET A 1 -17.49 10.45 13.51
N ASN A 2 -17.80 10.56 12.22
CA ASN A 2 -18.61 9.56 11.51
C ASN A 2 -17.77 8.32 11.12
N ASP A 3 -18.43 7.26 10.65
CA ASP A 3 -17.79 5.99 10.29
C ASP A 3 -16.71 6.13 9.21
N SER A 4 -16.93 6.98 8.21
CA SER A 4 -15.96 7.27 7.14
C SER A 4 -14.68 7.90 7.69
N HIS A 5 -14.78 8.89 8.57
CA HIS A 5 -13.61 9.54 9.20
C HIS A 5 -12.80 8.55 10.03
N ARG A 6 -13.49 7.64 10.75
CA ARG A 6 -12.86 6.61 11.58
C ARG A 6 -12.07 5.62 10.73
N ARG A 7 -12.69 5.09 9.67
CA ARG A 7 -12.04 4.19 8.70
C ARG A 7 -10.84 4.86 8.03
N HIS A 8 -10.96 6.15 7.70
CA HIS A 8 -9.87 6.91 7.11
C HIS A 8 -8.67 7.05 8.06
N LEU A 9 -8.90 7.40 9.34
CA LEU A 9 -7.83 7.47 10.34
C LEU A 9 -7.13 6.13 10.57
N PHE A 10 -7.87 5.02 10.46
CA PHE A 10 -7.32 3.67 10.47
C PHE A 10 -6.48 3.36 9.23
N ALA A 11 -6.97 3.72 8.04
CA ALA A 11 -6.22 3.58 6.80
C ALA A 11 -4.84 4.25 6.92
N LEU A 12 -4.82 5.44 7.52
CA LEU A 12 -3.60 6.21 7.75
C LEU A 12 -2.66 5.55 8.77
N LEU A 13 -3.19 4.91 9.82
CA LEU A 13 -2.37 4.12 10.75
C LEU A 13 -1.69 2.94 10.03
N VAL A 14 -2.46 2.16 9.26
CA VAL A 14 -1.93 1.03 8.48
C VAL A 14 -0.88 1.50 7.48
N GLN A 15 -1.12 2.62 6.79
CA GLN A 15 -0.17 3.22 5.86
C GLN A 15 1.11 3.69 6.57
N LEU A 16 0.98 4.27 7.77
CA LEU A 16 2.12 4.69 8.60
C LEU A 16 2.98 3.48 8.96
N GLU A 17 2.36 2.40 9.46
CA GLU A 17 3.06 1.16 9.84
C GLU A 17 3.75 0.49 8.64
N ASP A 18 3.08 0.38 7.49
CA ASP A 18 3.70 -0.15 6.26
C ASP A 18 4.91 0.70 5.84
N THR A 19 4.77 2.03 5.90
CA THR A 19 5.84 2.96 5.55
C THR A 19 7.04 2.81 6.51
N VAL A 20 6.79 2.74 7.81
CA VAL A 20 7.83 2.52 8.83
C VAL A 20 8.53 1.17 8.63
N SER A 21 7.77 0.13 8.28
CA SER A 21 8.32 -1.19 7.94
C SER A 21 9.24 -1.12 6.72
N ARG A 22 8.84 -0.42 5.64
CA ARG A 22 9.70 -0.19 4.46
C ARG A 22 10.95 0.62 4.78
N ILE A 23 10.83 1.67 5.58
CA ILE A 23 11.99 2.46 6.05
C ILE A 23 12.94 1.56 6.84
N THR A 24 12.40 0.66 7.68
CA THR A 24 13.19 -0.31 8.43
C THR A 24 13.94 -1.29 7.52
N GLN A 25 13.27 -1.84 6.53
CA GLN A 25 13.92 -2.72 5.55
C GLN A 25 15.02 -1.99 4.77
N ALA A 26 14.82 -0.73 4.39
CA ALA A 26 15.82 0.06 3.68
C ALA A 26 17.01 0.45 4.57
N GLY A 27 16.73 1.04 5.74
CA GLY A 27 17.73 1.59 6.64
C GLY A 27 18.53 0.53 7.39
N TRP A 28 17.88 -0.56 7.82
CA TRP A 28 18.53 -1.62 8.59
C TRP A 28 19.02 -2.78 7.72
N MET A 29 18.22 -3.21 6.75
CA MET A 29 18.54 -4.41 5.96
C MET A 29 19.15 -4.09 4.59
N GLY A 30 19.19 -2.81 4.20
CA GLY A 30 19.70 -2.41 2.90
C GLY A 30 18.84 -2.94 1.74
N ILE A 31 17.54 -3.11 1.94
CA ILE A 31 16.62 -3.58 0.90
C ILE A 31 15.98 -2.37 0.23
N SER A 32 16.17 -2.21 -1.08
CA SER A 32 15.54 -1.12 -1.80
C SER A 32 14.01 -1.28 -1.84
N PRO A 33 13.23 -0.25 -1.48
CA PRO A 33 11.77 -0.29 -1.51
C PRO A 33 11.19 -0.24 -2.93
N SER A 34 12.00 0.11 -3.95
CA SER A 34 11.56 0.22 -5.35
C SER A 34 11.63 -1.10 -6.13
N GLY A 35 11.89 -2.23 -5.48
CA GLY A 35 11.72 -3.57 -6.05
C GLY A 35 12.71 -3.99 -7.15
N GLY A 36 13.60 -3.10 -7.60
CA GLY A 36 14.57 -3.36 -8.68
C GLY A 36 15.76 -4.26 -8.32
N GLY A 37 15.70 -5.02 -7.22
CA GLY A 37 16.76 -5.95 -6.79
C GLY A 37 18.07 -5.31 -6.30
N GLN A 38 18.19 -3.98 -6.33
CA GLN A 38 19.37 -3.26 -5.89
C GLN A 38 19.47 -3.24 -4.36
N ARG A 39 20.60 -3.70 -3.82
CA ARG A 39 20.90 -3.60 -2.38
C ARG A 39 21.35 -2.18 -2.07
N LEU A 40 20.75 -1.59 -1.05
CA LEU A 40 21.23 -0.37 -0.42
C LEU A 40 22.29 -0.74 0.62
N THR A 41 23.18 0.21 0.93
CA THR A 41 24.05 0.08 2.11
C THR A 41 23.23 0.40 3.35
N PRO A 42 23.13 -0.53 4.34
CA PRO A 42 22.49 -0.24 5.61
C PRO A 42 23.12 0.95 6.33
N LEU A 43 22.33 1.66 7.12
CA LEU A 43 22.83 2.70 8.00
C LEU A 43 23.73 2.11 9.09
N PRO A 44 24.74 2.86 9.55
CA PRO A 44 25.48 2.51 10.76
C PRO A 44 24.52 2.36 11.96
N ALA A 45 24.78 1.39 12.83
CA ALA A 45 23.87 1.05 13.94
C ALA A 45 23.51 2.24 14.87
N SER A 46 24.45 3.15 15.11
CA SER A 46 24.19 4.37 15.91
C SER A 46 23.21 5.32 15.23
N GLN A 47 23.33 5.50 13.90
CA GLN A 47 22.43 6.33 13.11
C GLN A 47 21.05 5.66 12.96
N TRP A 48 21.04 4.35 12.73
CA TRP A 48 19.80 3.57 12.67
C TRP A 48 19.02 3.67 13.99
N ARG A 49 19.68 3.51 15.15
CA ARG A 49 19.01 3.57 16.45
C ARG A 49 18.31 4.91 16.69
N MET A 50 18.96 6.03 16.36
CA MET A 50 18.35 7.36 16.49
C MET A 50 17.10 7.51 15.61
N LEU A 51 17.15 6.98 14.38
CA LEU A 51 16.02 7.00 13.46
C LEU A 51 14.90 6.07 13.94
N GLN A 52 15.24 4.85 14.36
CA GLN A 52 14.31 3.85 14.88
C GLN A 52 13.51 4.41 16.07
N GLU A 53 14.18 4.99 17.06
CA GLU A 53 13.52 5.60 18.22
C GLU A 53 12.57 6.74 17.82
N ALA A 54 12.92 7.51 16.77
CA ALA A 54 12.04 8.56 16.26
C ALA A 54 10.81 8.00 15.53
N LEU A 55 10.97 6.91 14.78
CA LEU A 55 9.88 6.22 14.09
C LEU A 55 8.94 5.53 15.08
N GLU A 56 9.47 4.90 16.12
CA GLU A 56 8.69 4.29 17.20
C GLU A 56 7.83 5.37 17.90
N ARG A 57 8.44 6.51 18.29
CA ARG A 57 7.70 7.63 18.88
C ARG A 57 6.62 8.19 17.95
N LEU A 58 6.82 8.18 16.64
CA LEU A 58 5.83 8.64 15.67
C LEU A 58 4.62 7.71 15.63
N VAL A 59 4.85 6.39 15.60
CA VAL A 59 3.79 5.37 15.61
C VAL A 59 3.03 5.42 16.94
N ASP A 60 3.74 5.51 18.06
CA ASP A 60 3.13 5.62 19.39
C ASP A 60 2.27 6.88 19.53
N ALA A 61 2.77 8.03 19.07
CA ALA A 61 2.00 9.27 19.11
C ALA A 61 0.71 9.20 18.27
N TYR A 62 0.75 8.49 17.13
CA TYR A 62 -0.44 8.27 16.32
C TYR A 62 -1.43 7.32 17.00
N HIS A 63 -0.94 6.22 17.58
CA HIS A 63 -1.76 5.30 18.38
C HIS A 63 -2.46 6.02 19.54
N ASP A 64 -1.72 6.82 20.31
CA ASP A 64 -2.25 7.61 21.42
C ASP A 64 -3.34 8.59 20.96
N ALA A 65 -3.11 9.27 19.84
CA ALA A 65 -4.10 10.19 19.28
C ALA A 65 -5.35 9.44 18.82
N LEU A 66 -5.18 8.28 18.16
CA LEU A 66 -6.28 7.46 17.68
C LEU A 66 -7.11 6.89 18.84
N GLN A 67 -6.46 6.43 19.92
CA GLN A 67 -7.12 5.94 21.13
C GLN A 67 -7.98 7.03 21.79
N ARG A 68 -7.54 8.28 21.79
CA ARG A 68 -8.32 9.42 22.34
C ARG A 68 -9.50 9.80 21.44
N LEU A 69 -9.32 9.75 20.12
CA LEU A 69 -10.33 10.17 19.16
C LEU A 69 -11.38 9.07 18.87
N VAL A 70 -10.98 7.80 18.96
CA VAL A 70 -11.81 6.63 18.64
C VAL A 70 -11.51 5.45 19.58
N PRO A 71 -11.76 5.61 20.89
CA PRO A 71 -11.43 4.58 21.90
C PRO A 71 -12.10 3.22 21.60
N GLU A 72 -13.30 3.27 21.00
CA GLU A 72 -14.10 2.12 20.59
C GLU A 72 -13.44 1.23 19.53
N LEU A 73 -12.56 1.80 18.69
CA LEU A 73 -11.87 1.04 17.65
C LEU A 73 -10.59 0.40 18.17
N THR A 74 -9.84 1.07 19.05
CA THR A 74 -8.67 0.49 19.70
C THR A 74 -9.01 -0.74 20.55
N GLN A 75 -10.21 -0.79 21.15
CA GLN A 75 -10.68 -1.98 21.88
C GLN A 75 -11.14 -3.13 20.97
N ARG A 76 -11.47 -2.83 19.70
CA ARG A 76 -11.85 -3.83 18.69
C ARG A 76 -10.66 -4.34 17.89
N HIS A 77 -9.48 -3.74 18.04
CA HIS A 77 -8.28 -4.07 17.26
C HIS A 77 -7.75 -5.50 17.51
N ASP A 78 -8.09 -6.08 18.66
CA ASP A 78 -7.76 -7.48 19.00
C ASP A 78 -8.82 -8.48 18.52
N GLN A 79 -9.92 -8.01 17.92
CA GLN A 79 -10.95 -8.89 17.36
C GLN A 79 -10.91 -8.83 15.83
N PRO A 80 -10.92 -9.99 15.15
CA PRO A 80 -11.07 -10.01 13.71
C PRO A 80 -12.35 -9.27 13.31
N GLU A 81 -12.23 -8.31 12.39
CA GLU A 81 -13.41 -7.67 11.81
C GLU A 81 -14.27 -8.69 11.06
N PRO A 82 -15.58 -8.40 10.86
CA PRO A 82 -16.42 -9.21 9.98
C PRO A 82 -15.77 -9.37 8.60
N ILE A 83 -15.95 -10.54 8.00
CA ILE A 83 -15.32 -10.88 6.72
C ILE A 83 -15.73 -9.91 5.59
N GLU A 84 -16.90 -9.29 5.71
CA GLU A 84 -17.40 -8.22 4.86
C GLU A 84 -16.50 -6.98 4.88
N THR A 85 -15.89 -6.65 6.02
CA THR A 85 -14.96 -5.52 6.12
C THR A 85 -13.63 -5.85 5.45
N THR A 86 -13.12 -7.08 5.62
CA THR A 86 -11.95 -7.56 4.85
C THR A 86 -12.21 -7.46 3.35
N TYR A 87 -13.40 -7.86 2.91
CA TYR A 87 -13.83 -7.78 1.52
C TYR A 87 -13.92 -6.35 0.99
N TYR A 88 -14.48 -5.43 1.78
CA TYR A 88 -14.49 -4.01 1.45
C TYR A 88 -13.06 -3.47 1.27
N TRP A 89 -12.14 -3.80 2.18
CA TRP A 89 -10.74 -3.39 2.09
C TRP A 89 -10.03 -3.97 0.87
N LEU A 90 -10.24 -5.26 0.56
CA LEU A 90 -9.68 -5.88 -0.64
C LEU A 90 -10.15 -5.14 -1.90
N ARG A 91 -11.43 -4.76 -1.99
CA ARG A 91 -11.94 -3.98 -3.13
C ARG A 91 -11.30 -2.60 -3.23
N LEU A 92 -11.12 -1.90 -2.11
CA LEU A 92 -10.42 -0.61 -2.11
C LEU A 92 -8.96 -0.74 -2.52
N LEU A 93 -8.25 -1.75 -2.01
CA LEU A 93 -6.84 -1.97 -2.32
C LEU A 93 -6.65 -2.39 -3.79
N LEU A 94 -7.54 -3.22 -4.33
CA LEU A 94 -7.54 -3.58 -5.75
C LEU A 94 -7.82 -2.36 -6.63
N GLY A 95 -8.82 -1.54 -6.29
CA GLY A 95 -9.09 -0.29 -6.99
C GLY A 95 -7.91 0.68 -6.93
N SER A 96 -7.26 0.82 -5.77
CA SER A 96 -6.05 1.63 -5.63
C SER A 96 -4.90 1.09 -6.47
N LEU A 97 -4.76 -0.22 -6.62
CA LEU A 97 -3.71 -0.83 -7.43
C LEU A 97 -3.98 -0.58 -8.92
N HIS A 98 -5.24 -0.69 -9.34
CA HIS A 98 -5.69 -0.32 -10.68
C HIS A 98 -5.37 1.16 -11.00
N ASP A 99 -5.77 2.06 -10.10
CA ASP A 99 -5.63 3.51 -10.31
C ASP A 99 -4.19 4.03 -10.19
N SER A 100 -3.31 3.33 -9.46
CA SER A 100 -1.91 3.73 -9.29
C SER A 100 -0.97 3.07 -10.29
N LEU A 101 -1.17 1.79 -10.62
CA LEU A 101 -0.22 1.02 -11.43
C LEU A 101 -0.48 1.17 -12.94
N LEU A 102 -1.72 1.05 -13.39
CA LEU A 102 -2.02 1.06 -14.83
C LEU A 102 -1.65 2.37 -15.52
N PRO A 103 -1.84 3.56 -14.90
CA PRO A 103 -1.44 4.80 -15.56
C PRO A 103 0.07 4.99 -15.65
N GLU A 104 0.86 4.33 -14.80
CA GLU A 104 2.33 4.35 -14.88
C GLU A 104 2.85 3.39 -15.96
N LEU A 105 2.03 2.47 -16.46
CA LEU A 105 2.35 1.56 -17.57
C LEU A 105 1.80 2.06 -18.92
N ASP A 106 1.07 3.18 -18.95
CA ASP A 106 0.61 3.79 -20.18
C ASP A 106 1.79 4.38 -20.96
N PRO A 107 2.05 3.96 -22.22
CA PRO A 107 3.23 4.40 -22.95
C PRO A 107 3.30 5.91 -23.18
N ASP A 108 2.16 6.56 -23.41
CA ASP A 108 2.12 8.00 -23.66
C ASP A 108 2.45 8.79 -22.38
N ARG A 109 1.97 8.33 -21.22
CA ARG A 109 2.35 8.89 -19.92
C ARG A 109 3.80 8.58 -19.55
N PHE A 110 4.26 7.37 -19.84
CA PHE A 110 5.63 6.95 -19.58
C PHE A 110 6.61 7.82 -20.36
N GLU A 111 6.36 8.03 -21.66
CA GLU A 111 7.20 8.87 -22.52
C GLU A 111 7.26 10.32 -22.02
N LYS A 112 6.14 10.88 -21.57
CA LYS A 112 6.09 12.23 -20.99
C LYS A 112 6.95 12.38 -19.73
N ARG A 113 7.09 11.30 -18.94
CA ARG A 113 7.75 11.34 -17.63
C ARG A 113 9.22 10.92 -17.69
N TYR A 114 9.55 9.96 -18.54
CA TYR A 114 10.86 9.30 -18.56
C TYR A 114 11.61 9.44 -19.90
N GLY A 115 10.99 10.03 -20.92
CA GLY A 115 11.59 10.24 -22.25
C GLY A 115 11.12 9.23 -23.29
N ALA A 116 11.52 9.45 -24.54
CA ALA A 116 11.03 8.69 -25.69
C ALA A 116 11.35 7.19 -25.59
N LEU A 117 10.36 6.36 -25.90
CA LEU A 117 10.51 4.91 -26.02
C LEU A 117 10.84 4.54 -27.47
N THR A 118 11.62 3.48 -27.65
CA THR A 118 11.69 2.77 -28.93
C THR A 118 10.36 2.06 -29.20
N ASP A 119 10.10 1.73 -30.47
CA ASP A 119 8.88 0.98 -30.83
C ASP A 119 8.79 -0.38 -30.12
N GLN A 120 9.93 -1.03 -29.89
CA GLN A 120 10.01 -2.29 -29.16
C GLN A 120 9.63 -2.12 -27.68
N GLU A 121 10.14 -1.07 -27.03
CA GLU A 121 9.82 -0.77 -25.62
C GLU A 121 8.35 -0.36 -25.46
N ARG A 122 7.84 0.46 -26.37
CA ARG A 122 6.43 0.86 -26.40
C ARG A 122 5.51 -0.36 -26.49
N GLU A 123 5.82 -1.29 -27.39
CA GLU A 123 5.03 -2.51 -27.56
C GLU A 123 5.20 -3.49 -26.39
N ALA A 124 6.38 -3.56 -25.77
CA ALA A 124 6.57 -4.33 -24.55
C ALA A 124 5.73 -3.76 -23.39
N LEU A 125 5.70 -2.44 -23.23
CA LEU A 125 4.95 -1.77 -22.18
C LEU A 125 3.44 -1.94 -22.35
N ARG A 126 2.91 -1.83 -23.59
CA ARG A 126 1.49 -2.13 -23.88
C ARG A 126 1.11 -3.56 -23.54
N ARG A 127 1.95 -4.52 -23.89
CA ARG A 127 1.70 -5.94 -23.56
C ARG A 127 1.71 -6.17 -22.05
N LEU A 128 2.62 -5.51 -21.33
CA LEU A 128 2.66 -5.56 -19.87
C LEU A 128 1.41 -4.93 -19.26
N GLN A 129 1.01 -3.74 -19.71
CA GLN A 129 -0.18 -3.05 -19.26
C GLN A 129 -1.43 -3.93 -19.45
N HIS A 130 -1.63 -4.52 -20.64
CA HIS A 130 -2.75 -5.42 -20.90
C HIS A 130 -2.70 -6.71 -20.09
N ALA A 131 -1.51 -7.27 -19.85
CA ALA A 131 -1.38 -8.45 -19.00
C ALA A 131 -1.81 -8.11 -17.55
N VAL A 132 -1.31 -7.01 -17.00
CA VAL A 132 -1.64 -6.53 -15.66
C VAL A 132 -3.13 -6.20 -15.55
N GLU A 133 -3.70 -5.49 -16.53
CA GLU A 133 -5.13 -5.16 -16.59
C GLU A 133 -6.02 -6.42 -16.60
N ARG A 134 -5.64 -7.44 -17.39
CA ARG A 134 -6.36 -8.72 -17.43
C ARG A 134 -6.31 -9.45 -16.10
N GLU A 135 -5.13 -9.54 -15.47
CA GLU A 135 -5.00 -10.20 -14.17
C GLU A 135 -5.73 -9.42 -13.07
N LEU A 136 -5.67 -8.09 -13.08
CA LEU A 136 -6.42 -7.25 -12.15
C LEU A 136 -7.92 -7.48 -12.27
N LYS A 137 -8.44 -7.47 -13.50
CA LYS A 137 -9.84 -7.78 -13.77
C LYS A 137 -10.22 -9.18 -13.28
N HIS A 138 -9.36 -10.18 -13.49
CA HIS A 138 -9.61 -11.53 -13.00
C HIS A 138 -9.69 -11.59 -11.46
N VAL A 139 -8.79 -10.89 -10.78
CA VAL A 139 -8.81 -10.79 -9.31
C VAL A 139 -10.05 -10.03 -8.84
N GLU A 140 -10.45 -8.95 -9.51
CA GLU A 140 -11.68 -8.21 -9.22
C GLU A 140 -12.94 -9.06 -9.43
N ASP A 141 -12.99 -9.88 -10.48
CA ASP A 141 -14.09 -10.80 -10.76
C ASP A 141 -14.20 -11.88 -9.69
N ILE A 142 -13.07 -12.46 -9.23
CA ILE A 142 -13.05 -13.35 -8.05
C ILE A 142 -13.53 -12.60 -6.81
N ALA A 143 -13.07 -11.36 -6.66
CA ALA A 143 -13.46 -10.44 -5.59
C ALA A 143 -14.92 -9.97 -5.68
N HIS A 144 -15.64 -10.28 -6.76
CA HIS A 144 -17.08 -10.02 -6.92
C HIS A 144 -17.91 -11.31 -6.80
N LEU A 145 -17.43 -12.43 -7.38
CA LEU A 145 -18.14 -13.72 -7.43
C LEU A 145 -18.30 -14.40 -6.07
N ARG A 146 -17.35 -14.25 -5.16
CA ARG A 146 -17.47 -14.78 -3.78
C ARG A 146 -18.19 -13.85 -2.81
N PHE A 147 -18.71 -12.70 -3.28
CA PHE A 147 -19.04 -11.54 -2.45
C PHE A 147 -20.51 -11.10 -2.54
N VAL A 148 -21.34 -11.84 -3.28
CA VAL A 148 -22.79 -11.66 -3.24
C VAL A 148 -23.34 -12.50 -2.08
N PRO A 149 -23.94 -11.90 -1.04
CA PRO A 149 -24.61 -12.67 -0.01
C PRO A 149 -25.71 -13.48 -0.68
N LYS A 150 -25.71 -14.80 -0.48
CA LYS A 150 -26.87 -15.62 -0.85
C LYS A 150 -28.05 -15.06 -0.05
N ARG A 151 -29.01 -14.46 -0.76
CA ARG A 151 -30.29 -14.01 -0.21
C ARG A 151 -31.06 -15.18 0.40
#